data_AF-C0FWF7-F1
#
_entry.id   AF-C0FWF7-F1
#
_cell.length_a   1.000
_cell.length_b   1.000
_cell.length_c   1.000
_cell.angle_alpha   90.00
_cell.angle_beta   90.00
_cell.angle_gamma   90.00
#
_symmetry.space_group_name_H-M   'P 1'
#
loop_
_entity.id
_entity.type
_entity.pdbx_description
1 polymer ?
#
loop_
_entity_poly.entity_id
_entity_poly.type
_entity_poly.pdbx_seq_one_letter_code
_entity_poly.pdbx_strand_id
1 'polypeptide(L)'
;MKKINNIIYSNPKQAVLPMLIQDYLDICDPVLTFDRFMGEIELEKYLKNIPQHYTGRLRYDPVSMLKTVLFGFMANGYISLRELEDQCKVNLRF
;
A
#
# COMPACT_ATOMS: atom_id res chain seq x y z
N MET A 1 -46.59 30.52 16.08
CA MET A 1 -45.21 30.07 15.73
C MET A 1 -45.33 28.79 14.92
N LYS A 2 -44.99 28.78 13.62
CA LYS A 2 -45.06 27.60 12.76
C LYS A 2 -43.83 26.71 13.01
N LYS A 3 -44.03 25.49 13.50
CA LYS A 3 -42.97 24.45 13.53
C LYS A 3 -42.79 23.91 12.12
N ILE A 4 -41.61 24.16 11.53
CA ILE A 4 -41.21 23.55 10.25
C ILE A 4 -40.57 22.20 10.61
N ASN A 5 -41.27 21.11 10.31
CA ASN A 5 -40.75 19.76 10.48
C ASN A 5 -39.95 19.37 9.23
N ASN A 6 -38.62 19.49 9.29
CA ASN A 6 -37.74 18.95 8.25
C ASN A 6 -37.63 17.42 8.44
N ILE A 7 -38.44 16.67 7.71
CA ILE A 7 -38.33 15.21 7.66
C ILE A 7 -37.18 14.87 6.70
N ILE A 8 -36.08 14.35 7.23
CA ILE A 8 -34.92 13.92 6.45
C ILE A 8 -35.20 12.49 5.94
N TYR A 9 -35.57 12.36 4.67
CA TYR A 9 -35.71 11.07 3.99
C TYR A 9 -34.36 10.59 3.44
N SER A 10 -33.45 10.18 4.32
CA SER A 10 -32.21 9.52 3.89
C SER A 10 -32.13 8.16 4.57
N ASN A 11 -32.14 7.10 3.77
CA ASN A 11 -31.86 5.74 4.25
C ASN A 11 -30.35 5.52 4.14
N PRO A 12 -29.59 5.47 5.25
CA PRO A 12 -28.16 5.23 5.17
C PRO A 12 -27.94 3.81 4.67
N LYS A 13 -27.50 3.67 3.41
CA LYS A 13 -26.98 2.39 2.92
C LYS A 13 -25.62 2.19 3.57
N GLN A 14 -25.57 1.33 4.57
CA GLN A 14 -24.32 0.98 5.24
C GLN A 14 -23.50 0.06 4.31
N ALA A 15 -22.38 0.57 3.80
CA ALA A 15 -21.40 -0.26 3.10
C ALA A 15 -20.62 -1.05 4.14
N VAL A 16 -20.59 -2.38 4.01
CA VAL A 16 -19.68 -3.22 4.78
C VAL A 16 -18.35 -3.20 4.04
N LEU A 17 -17.41 -2.41 4.54
CA LEU A 17 -16.04 -2.48 4.07
C LEU A 17 -15.46 -3.83 4.51
N PRO A 18 -14.84 -4.61 3.62
CA PRO A 18 -14.14 -5.82 4.04
C PRO A 18 -13.07 -5.44 5.07
N MET A 19 -12.93 -6.28 6.10
CA MET A 19 -12.00 -6.04 7.20
C MET A 19 -10.55 -5.99 6.70
N LEU A 20 -10.26 -6.68 5.59
CA LEU A 20 -8.97 -6.70 4.92
C LEU A 20 -9.14 -6.43 3.43
N ILE A 21 -8.31 -5.55 2.88
CA ILE A 21 -8.29 -5.22 1.44
C ILE A 21 -7.99 -6.48 0.59
N GLN A 22 -7.24 -7.43 1.16
CA GLN A 22 -6.89 -8.70 0.54
C GLN A 22 -8.12 -9.55 0.19
N ASP A 23 -9.23 -9.41 0.92
CA ASP A 23 -10.46 -10.18 0.68
C ASP A 23 -11.20 -9.75 -0.59
N TYR A 24 -10.85 -8.57 -1.14
CA TYR A 24 -11.40 -8.07 -2.40
C TYR A 24 -10.56 -8.43 -3.62
N LEU A 25 -9.30 -8.82 -3.42
CA LEU A 25 -8.37 -9.10 -4.50
C LEU A 25 -8.49 -10.57 -4.94
N ASP A 26 -8.32 -10.80 -6.24
CA ASP A 26 -8.27 -12.16 -6.77
C ASP A 26 -7.01 -12.88 -6.24
N ILE A 27 -7.10 -14.19 -6.08
CA ILE A 27 -6.00 -15.05 -5.64
C ILE A 27 -4.81 -14.94 -6.61
N CYS A 28 -5.11 -14.71 -7.89
CA CYS A 28 -4.14 -14.53 -8.95
C CYS A 28 -3.69 -13.07 -9.15
N ASP A 29 -4.04 -12.17 -8.23
CA ASP A 29 -3.55 -10.79 -8.31
C ASP A 29 -2.01 -10.77 -8.22
N PRO A 30 -1.33 -10.10 -9.17
CA PRO A 30 0.12 -10.14 -9.25
C PRO A 30 0.79 -9.49 -8.03
N VAL A 31 0.17 -8.47 -7.44
CA VAL A 31 0.71 -7.79 -6.25
C VAL A 31 0.59 -8.71 -5.04
N LEU A 32 -0.58 -9.34 -4.86
CA LEU A 32 -0.81 -10.28 -3.75
C LEU A 32 0.09 -11.51 -3.84
N THR A 33 0.23 -12.08 -5.04
CA THR A 33 1.08 -13.25 -5.28
C THR A 33 2.55 -12.91 -5.01
N PHE A 34 3.01 -11.76 -5.49
CA PHE A 34 4.36 -11.29 -5.25
C PHE A 34 4.63 -11.04 -3.77
N ASP A 35 3.73 -10.38 -3.05
CA ASP A 35 3.91 -10.08 -1.63
C ASP A 35 4.01 -11.36 -0.78
N ARG A 36 3.19 -12.37 -1.08
CA ARG A 36 3.25 -13.70 -0.45
C ARG A 36 4.59 -14.38 -0.70
N PHE A 37 5.03 -14.42 -1.96
CA PHE A 37 6.30 -15.03 -2.34
C PHE A 37 7.50 -14.35 -1.65
N MET A 38 7.52 -13.01 -1.64
CA MET A 38 8.58 -12.25 -0.96
C MET A 38 8.53 -12.41 0.57
N GLY A 39 7.35 -12.72 1.14
CA GLY A 39 7.19 -13.07 2.54
C GLY A 39 7.91 -14.37 2.91
N GLU A 40 7.83 -15.40 2.06
CA GLU A 40 8.49 -16.69 2.29
C GLU A 40 10.03 -16.61 2.26
N ILE A 41 10.58 -15.63 1.54
CA ILE A 41 12.03 -15.40 1.44
C ILE A 41 12.63 -14.85 2.75
N GLU A 42 11.79 -14.34 3.66
CA GLU A 42 12.22 -13.71 4.93
C GLU A 42 13.27 -12.61 4.71
N LEU A 43 12.91 -11.57 3.96
CA LEU A 43 13.78 -10.42 3.61
C LEU A 43 14.48 -9.76 4.81
N GLU A 44 13.88 -9.85 5.99
CA GLU A 44 14.43 -9.31 7.24
C GLU A 44 15.83 -9.86 7.56
N LYS A 45 16.12 -11.11 7.18
CA LYS A 45 17.44 -11.73 7.36
C LYS A 45 18.56 -10.97 6.65
N TYR A 46 18.24 -10.24 5.58
CA TYR A 46 19.19 -9.49 4.76
C TYR A 46 19.29 -8.01 5.17
N LEU A 47 18.30 -7.49 5.90
CA LEU A 47 18.18 -6.08 6.28
C LEU A 47 18.69 -5.79 7.71
N LYS A 48 19.76 -6.46 8.15
CA LYS A 48 20.22 -6.43 9.55
C LYS A 48 20.85 -5.11 10.01
N ASN A 49 21.34 -4.29 9.09
CA ASN A 49 22.17 -3.10 9.39
C ASN A 49 21.51 -1.79 8.93
N ILE A 50 20.20 -1.66 9.11
CA ILE A 50 19.52 -0.41 8.76
C ILE A 50 19.91 0.68 9.77
N PRO A 51 20.48 1.83 9.33
CA PRO A 51 20.86 2.89 10.24
C PRO A 51 19.63 3.44 10.96
N GLN A 52 19.81 3.78 12.23
CA GLN A 52 18.74 4.36 13.04
C GLN A 52 18.30 5.70 12.44
N HIS A 53 17.00 5.97 12.42
CA HIS A 53 16.47 7.18 11.83
C HIS A 53 16.37 8.29 12.88
N TYR A 54 17.03 9.43 12.64
CA TYR A 54 17.14 10.54 13.60
C TYR A 54 16.24 11.74 13.26
N THR A 55 15.55 11.69 12.12
CA THR A 55 14.76 12.83 11.61
C THR A 55 13.30 12.71 12.06
N GLY A 56 12.62 13.85 12.24
CA GLY A 56 11.24 13.91 12.76
C GLY A 56 10.14 13.42 11.81
N ARG A 57 10.45 13.05 10.57
CA ARG A 57 9.48 12.42 9.64
C ARG A 57 9.45 10.91 9.84
N LEU A 58 8.28 10.31 9.63
CA LEU A 58 8.17 8.86 9.63
C LEU A 58 8.99 8.30 8.45
N ARG A 59 9.88 7.36 8.73
CA ARG A 59 10.64 6.67 7.68
C ARG A 59 9.72 5.67 6.97
N TYR A 60 10.01 5.42 5.70
CA TYR A 60 9.48 4.29 4.95
C TYR A 60 9.88 2.96 5.62
N ASP A 61 9.05 1.93 5.44
CA ASP A 61 9.41 0.56 5.79
C ASP A 61 10.39 -0.01 4.74
N PRO A 62 11.62 -0.39 5.13
CA PRO A 62 12.63 -0.89 4.19
C PRO A 62 12.22 -2.17 3.45
N VAL A 63 11.44 -3.04 4.10
CA VAL A 63 10.96 -4.29 3.49
C VAL A 63 9.95 -3.97 2.39
N SER A 64 8.94 -3.17 2.71
CA SER A 64 7.91 -2.74 1.74
C SER A 64 8.54 -1.98 0.58
N MET A 65 9.50 -1.10 0.84
CA MET A 65 10.20 -0.35 -0.20
C MET A 65 10.95 -1.28 -1.17
N LEU A 66 11.67 -2.28 -0.62
CA LEU A 66 12.38 -3.25 -1.43
C LEU A 66 11.42 -4.09 -2.28
N LYS A 67 10.30 -4.54 -1.69
CA LYS A 67 9.24 -5.25 -2.42
C LYS A 67 8.71 -4.42 -3.58
N THR A 68 8.39 -3.14 -3.38
CA THR A 68 7.88 -2.27 -4.44
C THR A 68 8.87 -2.09 -5.59
N VAL A 69 10.16 -1.89 -5.27
CA VAL A 69 11.20 -1.75 -6.30
C VAL A 69 11.34 -3.04 -7.12
N LEU A 70 11.42 -4.19 -6.45
CA LEU A 70 11.52 -5.49 -7.12
C LEU A 70 10.28 -5.81 -7.96
N PHE A 71 9.08 -5.47 -7.46
CA PHE A 71 7.85 -5.60 -8.22
C PHE A 71 7.85 -4.74 -9.48
N GLY A 72 8.32 -3.49 -9.38
CA GLY A 72 8.49 -2.60 -10.52
C GLY A 72 9.42 -3.18 -11.59
N PHE A 73 10.54 -3.78 -11.17
CA PHE A 73 11.45 -4.48 -12.08
C PHE A 73 10.82 -5.72 -12.72
N MET A 74 10.04 -6.48 -11.95
CA MET A 74 9.32 -7.66 -12.46
C MET A 74 8.26 -7.26 -13.50
N ALA A 75 7.48 -6.23 -13.24
CA ALA A 75 6.36 -5.83 -14.08
C ALA A 75 6.80 -5.11 -15.38
N ASN A 76 7.79 -4.21 -15.27
CA ASN A 76 8.16 -3.30 -16.35
C ASN A 76 9.58 -3.54 -16.89
N GLY A 77 10.31 -4.52 -16.35
CA GLY A 77 11.71 -4.75 -16.70
C GLY A 77 12.60 -3.62 -16.16
N TYR A 78 13.42 -3.01 -17.01
CA TYR A 78 14.26 -1.88 -16.59
C TYR A 78 13.43 -0.60 -16.46
N ILE A 79 13.03 -0.27 -15.23
CA ILE A 79 12.29 0.95 -14.89
C ILE A 79 13.17 1.95 -14.12
N SER A 80 13.01 3.24 -14.39
CA SER A 80 13.66 4.29 -13.61
C SER A 80 12.92 4.57 -12.30
N LEU A 81 13.63 5.05 -11.28
CA LEU A 81 13.00 5.42 -10.01
C LEU A 81 11.93 6.51 -10.16
N ARG A 82 12.07 7.42 -11.13
CA ARG A 82 11.04 8.44 -11.42
C ARG A 82 9.76 7.84 -11.96
N GLU A 83 9.88 6.94 -12.94
CA GLU A 83 8.71 6.27 -13.51
C GLU A 83 8.01 5.40 -12.45
N LEU A 84 8.78 4.77 -11.56
CA LEU A 84 8.22 4.03 -10.42
C LEU A 84 7.48 4.95 -9.43
N GLU A 85 8.06 6.11 -9.11
CA GLU A 85 7.39 7.15 -8.29
C GLU A 85 6.08 7.62 -8.91
N ASP A 86 6.09 7.91 -10.20
CA ASP A 86 4.92 8.36 -10.94
C ASP A 86 3.81 7.29 -10.97
N GLN A 87 4.18 6.01 -11.08
CA GLN A 87 3.25 4.88 -11.01
C GLN A 87 2.65 4.71 -9.62
N CYS A 88 3.46 4.78 -8.57
CA CYS A 88 3.01 4.61 -7.20
C CYS A 88 2.21 5.83 -6.69
N LYS A 89 2.31 6.99 -7.35
CA LYS A 89 1.72 8.28 -6.92
C LYS A 89 2.15 8.69 -5.50
N VAL A 90 3.27 8.15 -5.04
CA VAL A 90 3.87 8.45 -3.75
C VAL A 90 5.33 8.76 -3.96
N ASN A 91 5.86 9.63 -3.12
CA ASN A 91 7.26 9.98 -3.16
C ASN A 91 8.10 8.82 -2.61
N LEU A 92 8.94 8.21 -3.44
CA LEU A 92 9.86 7.14 -3.06
C LEU A 92 11.22 7.71 -2.59
N ARG A 93 11.47 9.02 -2.77
CA ARG A 93 12.65 9.68 -2.22
C ARG A 93 12.55 9.80 -0.69
N PHE A 94 13.62 9.35 -0.06
CA PHE A 94 13.92 9.47 1.35
C PHE A 94 14.03 10.93 1.81
#